data_AF-V4ILX8-F1
#
_entry.id   AF-V4ILX8-F1
#
_cell.length_a   1.000
_cell.length_b   1.000
_cell.length_c   1.000
_cell.angle_alpha   90.00
_cell.angle_beta   90.00
_cell.angle_gamma   90.00
#
_symmetry.space_group_name_H-M   'P 1'
#
loop_
_entity.id
_entity.type
_entity.pdbx_description
1 polymer ?
#
loop_
_entity_poly.entity_id
_entity_poly.type
_entity_poly.pdbx_seq_one_letter_code
_entity_poly.pdbx_strand_id
1 'polypeptide(L)'
;MNNVTFGILALIYASLFYYWSWRYQQRHRYKTAILLMIAGAVGLYGYVIADFFLHYWDERYHALVAKNLLKHPFIPTLYDNPVLPYDFREWSANHIWVHKQPLPLWGMAAGMWVFGIHEIALRIPSVILVSISISLVFAIGSYLFNRRIGYFSAFLFSINGLVISLMSGRRTTDHVDIFFMFFVLLAIFLSVQYCRKQNRYFAPLIGVSIGLAILSKWLPALIVLPIWLLLVLDTSHCNRKEAAVDLCIIVATLSVVFLPWQFYIFETFPKEAGWESKYNFRHLTEVIEGHSGSVFFYLNRIRINYGELIYLPLGWFFYRTYRQMSNKKRLAVLVWFMVPFAFFSAVTTKMQGYLLFAAPTLFYMTGEFFIPLQTAEITESGDGCVSPSWLLLSYCRSDTLWNGWKFSRCGTETRNGLPTCALCTRVVLISVPFCLITRTPSRPCFTPI
;
A
#
# COMPACT_ATOMS: atom_id res chain seq x y z
N MET A 1 33.06 -12.67 2.31
CA MET A 1 32.70 -13.51 1.15
C MET A 1 31.19 -13.58 1.03
N ASN A 2 30.68 -12.70 0.17
CA ASN A 2 29.41 -12.68 -0.54
C ASN A 2 28.20 -13.42 0.05
N ASN A 3 27.37 -12.67 0.80
CA ASN A 3 25.94 -12.94 0.99
C ASN A 3 25.17 -13.13 -0.34
N VAL A 4 25.81 -12.91 -1.49
CA VAL A 4 25.28 -13.19 -2.83
C VAL A 4 24.74 -14.62 -2.93
N THR A 5 25.42 -15.65 -2.41
CA THR A 5 24.92 -17.03 -2.47
C THR A 5 23.59 -17.18 -1.72
N PHE A 6 23.51 -16.68 -0.49
CA PHE A 6 22.26 -16.69 0.29
C PHE A 6 21.17 -15.83 -0.34
N GLY A 7 21.53 -14.69 -0.93
CA GLY A 7 20.60 -13.82 -1.66
C GLY A 7 20.04 -14.51 -2.90
N ILE A 8 20.87 -15.20 -3.69
CA ILE A 8 20.43 -16.00 -4.84
C ILE A 8 19.47 -17.10 -4.37
N LEU A 9 19.81 -17.84 -3.31
CA LEU A 9 18.96 -18.89 -2.76
C LEU A 9 17.60 -18.33 -2.28
N ALA A 10 17.60 -17.18 -1.61
CA ALA A 10 16.37 -16.51 -1.19
C ALA A 10 15.49 -16.08 -2.38
N LEU A 11 16.10 -15.57 -3.46
CA LEU A 11 15.39 -15.19 -4.68
C LEU A 11 14.82 -16.41 -5.43
N ILE A 12 15.58 -17.52 -5.50
CA ILE A 12 15.10 -18.79 -6.08
C ILE A 12 13.90 -19.32 -5.27
N TYR A 13 14.04 -19.35 -3.94
CA TYR A 13 12.97 -19.75 -3.04
C TYR A 13 11.70 -18.90 -3.26
N ALA A 14 11.84 -17.58 -3.20
CA ALA A 14 10.71 -16.67 -3.37
C ALA A 14 10.06 -16.87 -4.74
N SER A 15 10.86 -16.98 -5.80
CA SER A 15 10.38 -17.16 -7.18
C SER A 15 9.61 -18.46 -7.38
N LEU A 16 10.05 -19.57 -6.76
CA LEU A 16 9.32 -20.83 -6.78
C LEU A 16 7.92 -20.69 -6.15
N PHE A 17 7.84 -20.05 -4.98
CA PHE A 17 6.57 -19.81 -4.27
C PHE A 17 5.66 -18.84 -5.01
N TYR A 18 6.20 -17.76 -5.59
CA TYR A 18 5.43 -16.82 -6.41
C TYR A 18 4.92 -17.47 -7.70
N TYR A 19 5.72 -18.34 -8.34
CA TYR A 19 5.28 -19.10 -9.51
C TYR A 19 4.08 -20.01 -9.17
N TRP A 20 4.17 -20.78 -8.08
CA TRP A 20 3.05 -21.60 -7.65
C TRP A 20 1.84 -20.77 -7.20
N SER A 21 2.07 -19.66 -6.49
CA SER A 21 1.03 -18.69 -6.15
C SER A 21 0.25 -18.26 -7.40
N TRP A 22 0.96 -17.87 -8.45
CA TRP A 22 0.37 -17.44 -9.73
C TRP A 22 -0.40 -18.58 -10.41
N ARG A 23 0.15 -19.80 -10.45
CA ARG A 23 -0.53 -20.98 -11.01
C ARG A 23 -1.85 -21.30 -10.29
N TYR A 24 -1.87 -21.24 -8.97
CA TYR A 24 -3.11 -21.46 -8.19
C TYR A 24 -4.12 -20.34 -8.39
N GLN A 25 -3.64 -19.12 -8.56
CA GLN A 25 -4.46 -17.98 -8.86
C GLN A 25 -5.17 -18.09 -10.22
N GLN A 26 -4.49 -18.58 -11.25
CA GLN A 26 -5.12 -18.87 -12.56
C GLN A 26 -6.26 -19.89 -12.47
N ARG A 27 -6.19 -20.79 -11.48
CA ARG A 27 -7.25 -21.76 -11.16
C ARG A 27 -8.30 -21.21 -10.19
N HIS A 28 -8.34 -19.89 -9.97
CA HIS A 28 -9.23 -19.20 -9.03
C HIS A 28 -9.12 -19.68 -7.57
N ARG A 29 -8.02 -20.35 -7.19
CA ARG A 29 -7.74 -20.82 -5.83
C ARG A 29 -6.97 -19.77 -5.03
N TYR A 30 -7.60 -18.61 -4.84
CA TYR A 30 -6.99 -17.42 -4.22
C TYR A 30 -6.44 -17.65 -2.81
N LYS A 31 -7.12 -18.45 -1.97
CA LYS A 31 -6.66 -18.72 -0.60
C LYS A 31 -5.27 -19.37 -0.60
N THR A 32 -5.11 -20.46 -1.36
CA THR A 32 -3.82 -21.14 -1.53
C THR A 32 -2.79 -20.22 -2.20
N ALA A 33 -3.21 -19.46 -3.21
CA ALA A 33 -2.33 -18.51 -3.89
C ALA A 33 -1.74 -17.48 -2.91
N ILE A 34 -2.55 -16.89 -2.03
CA ILE A 34 -2.08 -15.91 -1.04
C ILE A 34 -1.20 -16.58 0.04
N LEU A 35 -1.52 -17.79 0.49
CA LEU A 35 -0.65 -18.51 1.44
C LEU A 35 0.73 -18.78 0.84
N LEU A 36 0.80 -19.21 -0.42
CA LEU A 36 2.07 -19.40 -1.13
C LEU A 36 2.81 -18.07 -1.33
N MET A 37 2.09 -16.99 -1.61
CA MET A 37 2.65 -15.65 -1.74
C MET A 37 3.31 -15.20 -0.43
N ILE A 38 2.63 -15.40 0.70
CA ILE A 38 3.15 -15.08 2.03
C ILE A 38 4.38 -15.94 2.34
N ALA A 39 4.34 -17.24 2.05
CA ALA A 39 5.50 -18.12 2.25
C ALA A 39 6.72 -17.64 1.45
N GLY A 40 6.55 -17.33 0.16
CA GLY A 40 7.61 -16.76 -0.68
C GLY A 40 8.14 -15.42 -0.15
N ALA A 41 7.25 -14.53 0.26
CA ALA A 41 7.59 -13.23 0.83
C ALA A 41 8.36 -13.37 2.15
N VAL A 42 7.94 -14.26 3.05
CA VAL A 42 8.63 -14.52 4.34
C VAL A 42 10.05 -15.04 4.10
N GLY A 43 10.29 -15.86 3.08
CA GLY A 43 11.65 -16.27 2.71
C GLY A 43 12.53 -15.08 2.29
N LEU A 44 11.98 -14.17 1.48
CA LEU A 44 12.66 -12.92 1.10
C LEU A 44 12.91 -12.03 2.33
N TYR A 45 11.91 -11.87 3.18
CA TYR A 45 11.99 -11.05 4.39
C TYR A 45 13.02 -11.61 5.37
N GLY A 46 13.06 -12.93 5.54
CA GLY A 46 14.02 -13.63 6.38
C GLY A 46 15.47 -13.33 5.99
N TYR A 47 15.77 -13.33 4.69
CA TYR A 47 17.10 -12.93 4.19
C TYR A 47 17.43 -11.47 4.53
N VAL A 48 16.46 -10.57 4.41
CA VAL A 48 16.67 -9.12 4.61
C VAL A 48 16.86 -8.79 6.09
N ILE A 49 16.10 -9.41 7.00
CA ILE A 49 16.22 -9.17 8.45
C ILE A 49 17.42 -9.88 9.08
N ALA A 50 18.00 -10.89 8.42
CA ALA A 50 19.23 -11.58 8.84
C ALA A 50 20.50 -10.72 8.65
N ASP A 51 20.35 -9.42 8.83
CA ASP A 51 21.40 -8.43 8.85
C ASP A 51 21.74 -8.12 10.31
N PHE A 52 22.86 -8.63 10.81
CA PHE A 52 23.22 -8.47 12.23
C PHE A 52 23.76 -7.07 12.58
N PHE A 53 23.51 -6.09 11.71
CA PHE A 53 23.84 -4.69 11.94
C PHE A 53 22.58 -3.88 12.25
N LEU A 54 22.61 -3.13 13.37
CA LEU A 54 21.63 -2.07 13.61
C LEU A 54 21.98 -0.86 12.74
N HIS A 55 21.08 -0.49 11.84
CA HIS A 55 21.26 0.62 10.92
C HIS A 55 21.30 1.96 11.64
N TYR A 56 22.06 2.89 11.07
CA TYR A 56 22.25 4.21 11.67
C TYR A 56 20.94 4.99 11.78
N TRP A 57 20.89 5.90 12.75
CA TRP A 57 19.75 6.73 13.11
C TRP A 57 18.63 5.90 13.78
N ASP A 58 17.43 5.90 13.21
CA ASP A 58 16.20 5.50 13.91
C ASP A 58 16.25 4.11 14.57
N GLU A 59 16.71 3.09 13.84
CA GLU A 59 16.66 1.70 14.34
C GLU A 59 17.44 1.52 15.65
N ARG A 60 18.60 2.18 15.79
CA ARG A 60 19.42 2.08 17.02
C ARG A 60 18.73 2.71 18.23
N TYR A 61 18.13 3.89 18.04
CA TYR A 61 17.41 4.57 19.12
C TYR A 61 16.18 3.76 19.52
N HIS A 62 15.39 3.31 18.54
CA HIS A 62 14.22 2.49 18.79
C HIS A 62 14.55 1.17 19.46
N ALA A 63 15.60 0.48 19.01
CA ALA A 63 16.05 -0.78 19.60
C ALA A 63 16.52 -0.60 21.04
N LEU A 64 17.27 0.46 21.34
CA LEU A 64 17.75 0.74 22.70
C LEU A 64 16.60 1.06 23.65
N VAL A 65 15.66 1.91 23.23
CA VAL A 65 14.47 2.23 24.03
C VAL A 65 13.60 0.99 24.23
N ALA A 66 13.35 0.21 23.18
CA ALA A 66 12.61 -1.04 23.27
C ALA A 66 13.27 -2.05 24.21
N LYS A 67 14.61 -2.11 24.23
CA LYS A 67 15.36 -2.96 25.15
C LYS A 67 15.18 -2.50 26.60
N ASN A 68 15.16 -1.20 26.87
CA ASN A 68 14.94 -0.68 28.21
C ASN A 68 13.48 -0.87 28.67
N LEU A 69 12.51 -0.79 27.76
CA LEU A 69 11.09 -1.08 28.05
C LEU A 69 10.85 -2.52 28.53
N LEU A 70 11.78 -3.46 28.30
CA LEU A 70 11.73 -4.79 28.92
C LEU A 70 11.83 -4.73 30.46
N LYS A 71 12.54 -3.74 30.99
CA LYS A 71 12.70 -3.55 32.44
C LYS A 71 11.55 -2.75 33.04
N HIS A 72 11.12 -1.70 32.34
CA HIS A 72 10.08 -0.77 32.80
C HIS A 72 9.12 -0.40 31.64
N PRO A 73 8.08 -1.22 31.40
CA PRO A 73 7.23 -1.10 30.20
C PRO A 73 6.54 0.26 29.97
N PHE A 74 6.46 1.11 30.98
CA PHE A 74 5.81 2.42 30.91
C PHE A 74 6.78 3.61 31.01
N ILE A 75 8.08 3.38 31.19
CA ILE A 75 9.07 4.46 31.35
C ILE A 75 10.05 4.38 30.18
N PRO A 76 9.75 4.98 29.01
CA PRO A 76 10.63 4.85 27.87
C PRO A 76 11.93 5.61 28.15
N THR A 77 13.03 4.89 28.40
CA THR A 77 14.35 5.49 28.57
C THR A 77 15.25 5.18 27.37
N LEU A 78 16.00 6.17 26.90
CA LEU A 78 17.09 5.95 25.95
C LEU A 78 18.35 5.53 26.69
N TYR A 79 18.78 6.31 27.68
CA TYR A 79 19.88 5.97 28.58
C TYR A 79 19.35 5.68 29.98
N ASP A 80 19.20 4.41 30.34
CA ASP A 80 18.60 3.98 31.61
C ASP A 80 19.28 4.58 32.86
N ASN A 81 20.62 4.71 32.81
CA ASN A 81 21.43 5.38 33.83
C ASN A 81 22.31 6.43 33.14
N PRO A 82 21.87 7.71 33.05
CA PRO A 82 22.64 8.74 32.36
C PRO A 82 23.89 9.09 33.16
N VAL A 83 25.07 8.79 32.62
CA VAL A 83 26.38 9.13 33.22
C VAL A 83 26.81 10.55 32.83
N LEU A 84 26.36 11.03 31.67
CA LEU A 84 26.60 12.38 31.18
C LEU A 84 25.35 13.25 31.40
N PRO A 85 25.51 14.58 31.55
CA PRO A 85 24.37 15.51 31.52
C PRO A 85 23.58 15.35 30.23
N TYR A 86 22.25 15.48 30.31
CA TYR A 86 21.34 15.41 29.17
C TYR A 86 20.44 16.64 29.10
N ASP A 87 19.94 16.95 27.91
CA ASP A 87 18.96 18.00 27.66
C ASP A 87 17.66 17.37 27.15
N PHE A 88 16.54 17.63 27.84
CA PHE A 88 15.23 17.12 27.44
C PHE A 88 14.77 17.62 26.06
N ARG A 89 15.43 18.66 25.53
CA ARG A 89 15.18 19.24 24.21
C ARG A 89 15.91 18.54 23.07
N GLU A 90 16.88 17.68 23.39
CA GLU A 90 17.68 16.93 22.43
C GLU A 90 17.33 15.45 22.49
N TRP A 91 16.42 15.02 21.63
CA TRP A 91 15.89 13.65 21.65
C TRP A 91 16.96 12.57 21.46
N SER A 92 18.04 12.87 20.73
CA SER A 92 19.17 11.96 20.46
C SER A 92 20.10 11.76 21.67
N ALA A 93 19.99 12.62 22.68
CA ALA A 93 20.83 12.64 23.87
C ALA A 93 20.02 12.78 25.17
N ASN A 94 18.77 12.32 25.19
CA ASN A 94 17.87 12.43 26.34
C ASN A 94 17.87 11.17 27.23
N HIS A 95 17.48 11.29 28.50
CA HIS A 95 17.21 10.15 29.38
C HIS A 95 15.82 9.55 29.10
N ILE A 96 14.76 10.36 29.26
CA ILE A 96 13.38 9.98 28.97
C ILE A 96 13.11 10.19 27.48
N TRP A 97 12.60 9.17 26.81
CA TRP A 97 12.46 9.15 25.36
C TRP A 97 11.00 8.99 24.92
N VAL A 98 10.31 10.12 24.79
CA VAL A 98 8.91 10.18 24.29
C VAL A 98 8.83 10.74 22.87
N HIS A 99 9.94 10.67 22.13
CA HIS A 99 10.06 11.21 20.77
C HIS A 99 9.20 10.46 19.74
N LYS A 100 8.90 9.18 19.98
CA LYS A 100 7.94 8.40 19.20
C LYS A 100 6.85 7.81 20.10
N GLN A 101 5.73 7.49 19.47
CA GLN A 101 4.61 6.82 20.12
C GLN A 101 5.00 5.37 20.50
N PRO A 102 4.35 4.77 21.51
CA PRO A 102 4.91 3.63 22.23
C PRO A 102 4.71 2.29 21.52
N LEU A 103 3.68 2.16 20.68
CA LEU A 103 3.25 0.85 20.16
C LEU A 103 4.34 0.12 19.35
N PRO A 104 5.11 0.78 18.45
CA PRO A 104 6.17 0.12 17.72
C PRO A 104 7.31 -0.32 18.64
N LEU A 105 7.61 0.47 19.67
CA LEU A 105 8.65 0.17 20.66
C LEU A 105 8.25 -1.02 21.53
N TRP A 106 6.99 -1.06 22.00
CA TRP A 106 6.43 -2.22 22.67
C TRP A 106 6.41 -3.46 21.78
N GLY A 107 6.14 -3.29 20.48
CA GLY A 107 6.25 -4.36 19.50
C GLY A 107 7.67 -4.93 19.45
N MET A 108 8.69 -4.09 19.28
CA MET A 108 10.10 -4.50 19.29
C MET A 108 10.50 -5.15 20.61
N ALA A 109 10.08 -4.57 21.75
CA ALA A 109 10.31 -5.12 23.07
C ALA A 109 9.70 -6.51 23.20
N ALA A 110 8.45 -6.71 22.78
CA ALA A 110 7.80 -8.01 22.76
C ALA A 110 8.56 -9.03 21.89
N GLY A 111 9.10 -8.61 20.74
CA GLY A 111 10.00 -9.43 19.92
C GLY A 111 11.22 -9.90 20.70
N MET A 112 11.93 -8.97 21.35
CA MET A 112 13.11 -9.29 22.17
C MET A 112 12.78 -10.12 23.42
N TRP A 113 11.60 -9.94 24.01
CA TRP A 113 11.15 -10.72 25.16
C TRP A 113 10.91 -12.19 24.78
N VAL A 114 10.28 -12.45 23.63
CA VAL A 114 9.95 -13.81 23.18
C VAL A 114 11.18 -14.54 22.60
N PHE A 115 11.98 -13.86 21.78
CA PHE A 115 13.04 -14.49 20.99
C PHE A 115 14.46 -14.19 21.49
N GLY A 116 14.60 -13.40 22.56
CA GLY A 116 15.89 -12.96 23.08
C GLY A 116 16.37 -11.63 22.49
N ILE A 117 17.30 -10.97 23.18
CA ILE A 117 17.79 -9.63 22.84
C ILE A 117 18.84 -9.74 21.72
N HIS A 118 18.42 -9.56 20.48
CA HIS A 118 19.26 -9.55 19.28
C HIS A 118 18.53 -8.88 18.09
N GLU A 119 19.26 -8.59 17.02
CA GLU A 119 18.81 -7.79 15.86
C GLU A 119 17.65 -8.43 15.09
N ILE A 120 17.62 -9.76 15.03
CA ILE A 120 16.51 -10.46 14.36
C ILE A 120 15.23 -10.33 15.19
N ALA A 121 15.29 -10.54 16.51
CA ALA A 121 14.12 -10.48 17.39
C ALA A 121 13.37 -9.15 17.31
N LEU A 122 14.09 -8.03 17.31
CA LEU A 122 13.45 -6.71 17.28
C LEU A 122 12.67 -6.49 15.97
N ARG A 123 13.09 -7.13 14.86
CA ARG A 123 12.49 -6.96 13.53
C ARG A 123 11.33 -7.92 13.25
N ILE A 124 11.28 -9.06 13.94
CA ILE A 124 10.22 -10.09 13.79
C ILE A 124 8.80 -9.49 13.86
N PRO A 125 8.45 -8.60 14.81
CA PRO A 125 7.13 -7.98 14.86
C PRO A 125 6.72 -7.34 13.52
N SER A 126 7.60 -6.53 12.93
CA SER A 126 7.33 -5.91 11.62
C SER A 126 7.21 -6.93 10.49
N VAL A 127 7.97 -8.01 10.50
CA VAL A 127 7.87 -9.10 9.51
C VAL A 127 6.49 -9.75 9.57
N ILE A 128 5.98 -10.01 10.78
CA ILE A 128 4.64 -10.56 10.99
C ILE A 128 3.59 -9.58 10.47
N LEU A 129 3.69 -8.30 10.83
CA LEU A 129 2.73 -7.28 10.38
C LEU A 129 2.70 -7.15 8.86
N VAL A 130 3.86 -7.03 8.19
CA VAL A 130 3.94 -6.96 6.72
C VAL A 130 3.38 -8.21 6.07
N SER A 131 3.67 -9.39 6.64
CA SER A 131 3.16 -10.67 6.11
C SER A 131 1.62 -10.76 6.19
N ILE A 132 1.03 -10.31 7.29
CA ILE A 132 -0.43 -10.21 7.44
C ILE A 132 -0.99 -9.15 6.48
N SER A 133 -0.31 -8.03 6.30
CA SER A 133 -0.71 -6.97 5.38
C SER A 133 -0.88 -7.46 3.94
N ILE A 134 -0.15 -8.49 3.48
CA ILE A 134 -0.37 -9.10 2.15
C ILE A 134 -1.82 -9.59 2.01
N SER A 135 -2.35 -10.26 3.04
CA SER A 135 -3.75 -10.72 3.06
C SER A 135 -4.74 -9.56 3.15
N LEU A 136 -4.43 -8.53 3.93
CA LEU A 136 -5.27 -7.33 4.04
C LEU A 136 -5.36 -6.60 2.69
N VAL A 137 -4.22 -6.40 2.02
CA VAL A 137 -4.15 -5.76 0.71
C VAL A 137 -4.97 -6.54 -0.31
N PHE A 138 -4.83 -7.87 -0.34
CA PHE A 138 -5.63 -8.75 -1.18
C PHE A 138 -7.13 -8.60 -0.91
N ALA A 139 -7.54 -8.67 0.37
CA ALA A 139 -8.95 -8.66 0.75
C ALA A 139 -9.63 -7.31 0.48
N ILE A 140 -8.95 -6.20 0.77
CA ILE A 140 -9.41 -4.84 0.48
C ILE A 140 -9.54 -4.66 -1.03
N GLY A 141 -8.49 -4.94 -1.80
CA GLY A 141 -8.51 -4.81 -3.27
C GLY A 141 -9.56 -5.68 -3.94
N SER A 142 -9.80 -6.88 -3.40
CA SER A 142 -10.86 -7.79 -3.86
C SER A 142 -12.27 -7.23 -3.69
N TYR A 143 -12.50 -6.44 -2.63
CA TYR A 143 -13.79 -5.81 -2.36
C TYR A 143 -13.99 -4.50 -3.13
N LEU A 144 -12.92 -3.70 -3.24
CA LEU A 144 -12.94 -2.42 -3.92
C LEU A 144 -13.09 -2.59 -5.44
N PHE A 145 -12.45 -3.63 -5.99
CA PHE A 145 -12.45 -3.90 -7.42
C PHE A 145 -12.86 -5.36 -7.68
N ASN A 146 -11.89 -6.26 -7.83
CA ASN A 146 -12.11 -7.68 -8.04
C ASN A 146 -10.91 -8.48 -7.52
N ARG A 147 -11.07 -9.80 -7.43
CA ARG A 147 -10.03 -10.67 -6.86
C ARG A 147 -8.72 -10.65 -7.64
N ARG A 148 -8.75 -10.48 -8.97
CA ARG A 148 -7.52 -10.40 -9.80
C ARG A 148 -6.70 -9.16 -9.45
N ILE A 149 -7.35 -7.99 -9.37
CA ILE A 149 -6.72 -6.74 -8.96
C ILE A 149 -6.21 -6.84 -7.52
N GLY A 150 -7.00 -7.41 -6.61
CA GLY A 150 -6.56 -7.66 -5.24
C GLY A 150 -5.31 -8.54 -5.16
N TYR A 151 -5.26 -9.63 -5.92
CA TYR A 151 -4.10 -10.53 -5.97
C TYR A 151 -2.85 -9.82 -6.51
N PHE A 152 -3.00 -9.14 -7.64
CA PHE A 152 -1.89 -8.41 -8.26
C PHE A 152 -1.35 -7.30 -7.35
N SER A 153 -2.24 -6.59 -6.65
CA SER A 153 -1.84 -5.55 -5.68
C SER A 153 -1.10 -6.14 -4.47
N ALA A 154 -1.53 -7.31 -3.98
CA ALA A 154 -0.86 -8.02 -2.90
C ALA A 154 0.53 -8.54 -3.33
N PHE A 155 0.66 -8.99 -4.58
CA PHE A 155 1.94 -9.35 -5.17
C PHE A 155 2.90 -8.15 -5.17
N LEU A 156 2.50 -7.01 -5.76
CA LEU A 156 3.32 -5.79 -5.81
C LEU A 156 3.71 -5.30 -4.41
N PHE A 157 2.78 -5.35 -3.46
CA PHE A 157 3.05 -5.03 -2.05
C PHE A 157 4.12 -5.96 -1.45
N SER A 158 4.00 -7.27 -1.68
CA SER A 158 4.89 -8.28 -1.07
C SER A 158 6.35 -8.22 -1.53
N ILE A 159 6.61 -7.63 -2.70
CA ILE A 159 7.96 -7.47 -3.24
C ILE A 159 8.45 -6.01 -3.21
N ASN A 160 7.69 -5.09 -2.60
CA ASN A 160 8.02 -3.67 -2.65
C ASN A 160 9.29 -3.36 -1.84
N GLY A 161 10.30 -2.79 -2.51
CA GLY A 161 11.59 -2.50 -1.91
C GLY A 161 11.56 -1.52 -0.73
N LEU A 162 10.64 -0.54 -0.73
CA LEU A 162 10.51 0.41 0.39
C LEU A 162 9.95 -0.29 1.64
N VAL A 163 8.87 -1.07 1.48
CA VAL A 163 8.27 -1.86 2.59
C VAL A 163 9.31 -2.80 3.20
N ILE A 164 10.04 -3.54 2.35
CA ILE A 164 11.09 -4.47 2.78
C ILE A 164 12.24 -3.74 3.51
N SER A 165 12.63 -2.57 3.01
CA SER A 165 13.72 -1.79 3.62
C SER A 165 13.34 -1.19 4.98
N LEU A 166 12.09 -0.74 5.14
CA LEU A 166 11.61 -0.21 6.42
C LEU A 166 11.44 -1.30 7.48
N MET A 167 10.90 -2.46 7.08
CA MET A 167 10.77 -3.65 7.94
C MET A 167 12.13 -4.18 8.44
N SER A 168 13.23 -3.88 7.75
CA SER A 168 14.60 -4.26 8.15
C SER A 168 15.39 -3.14 8.82
N GLY A 169 14.77 -2.00 9.13
CA GLY A 169 15.46 -0.86 9.75
C GLY A 169 16.39 -0.08 8.84
N ARG A 170 16.52 -0.44 7.56
CA ARG A 170 17.45 0.17 6.59
C ARG A 170 17.09 1.58 6.14
N ARG A 171 15.91 2.07 6.51
CA ARG A 171 15.38 3.37 6.11
C ARG A 171 14.83 4.08 7.34
N THR A 172 14.95 5.40 7.33
CA THR A 172 14.39 6.29 8.36
C THR A 172 12.91 5.99 8.59
N THR A 173 12.44 6.15 9.81
CA THR A 173 11.11 5.80 10.36
C THR A 173 10.79 4.30 10.40
N ASP A 174 11.70 3.46 9.88
CA ASP A 174 11.80 2.01 10.11
C ASP A 174 10.47 1.26 10.40
N HIS A 175 10.43 0.59 11.55
CA HIS A 175 9.32 -0.17 12.10
C HIS A 175 8.14 0.70 12.49
N VAL A 176 8.36 1.96 12.87
CA VAL A 176 7.28 2.90 13.23
C VAL A 176 6.28 3.02 12.08
N ASP A 177 6.78 3.18 10.86
CA ASP A 177 5.93 3.33 9.68
C ASP A 177 5.28 2.02 9.23
N ILE A 178 5.91 0.87 9.52
CA ILE A 178 5.31 -0.45 9.29
C ILE A 178 4.11 -0.67 10.20
N PHE A 179 4.24 -0.38 11.51
CA PHE A 179 3.14 -0.47 12.46
C PHE A 179 2.00 0.47 12.06
N PHE A 180 2.35 1.72 11.70
CA PHE A 180 1.38 2.71 11.26
C PHE A 180 0.60 2.25 10.02
N MET A 181 1.30 1.82 8.97
CA MET A 181 0.68 1.29 7.75
C MET A 181 -0.20 0.07 8.04
N PHE A 182 0.27 -0.85 8.88
CA PHE A 182 -0.49 -2.06 9.24
C PHE A 182 -1.82 -1.71 9.91
N PHE A 183 -1.82 -0.85 10.93
CA PHE A 183 -3.05 -0.51 11.65
C PHE A 183 -4.01 0.34 10.82
N VAL A 184 -3.51 1.20 9.92
CA VAL A 184 -4.35 1.87 8.90
C VAL A 184 -4.99 0.84 7.96
N LEU A 185 -4.21 -0.11 7.45
CA LEU A 185 -4.73 -1.20 6.61
C LEU A 185 -5.77 -2.05 7.34
N LEU A 186 -5.53 -2.38 8.61
CA LEU A 186 -6.44 -3.14 9.44
C LEU A 186 -7.77 -2.37 9.64
N ALA A 187 -7.71 -1.08 9.94
CA ALA A 187 -8.90 -0.25 10.10
C ALA A 187 -9.72 -0.14 8.80
N ILE A 188 -9.07 -0.04 7.65
CA ILE A 188 -9.72 -0.06 6.33
C ILE A 188 -10.31 -1.45 6.03
N PHE A 189 -9.58 -2.53 6.34
CA PHE A 189 -10.10 -3.89 6.20
C PHE A 189 -11.35 -4.11 7.07
N LEU A 190 -11.34 -3.65 8.32
CA LEU A 190 -12.49 -3.73 9.23
C LEU A 190 -13.65 -2.89 8.72
N SER A 191 -13.37 -1.73 8.11
CA SER A 191 -14.38 -0.91 7.41
C SER A 191 -15.00 -1.67 6.23
N VAL A 192 -14.19 -2.41 5.47
CA VAL A 192 -14.70 -3.31 4.43
C VAL A 192 -15.56 -4.43 5.03
N GLN A 193 -15.17 -5.03 6.16
CA GLN A 193 -15.99 -6.05 6.82
C GLN A 193 -17.30 -5.50 7.37
N TYR A 194 -17.28 -4.29 7.94
CA TYR A 194 -18.46 -3.54 8.38
C TYR A 194 -19.47 -3.44 7.23
N CYS A 195 -19.06 -2.94 6.06
CA CYS A 195 -19.93 -2.79 4.90
C CYS A 195 -20.38 -4.14 4.32
N ARG A 196 -19.48 -5.13 4.23
CA ARG A 196 -19.79 -6.45 3.65
C ARG A 196 -20.74 -7.28 4.47
N LYS A 197 -20.59 -7.27 5.79
CA LYS A 197 -21.38 -8.09 6.72
C LYS A 197 -22.55 -7.32 7.32
N GLN A 198 -22.64 -6.01 7.08
CA GLN A 198 -23.64 -5.11 7.65
C GLN A 198 -23.74 -5.28 9.18
N ASN A 199 -22.58 -5.39 9.82
CA ASN A 199 -22.48 -5.72 11.23
C ASN A 199 -21.78 -4.59 11.99
N ARG A 200 -22.52 -3.94 12.88
CA ARG A 200 -22.02 -2.81 13.66
C ARG A 200 -20.95 -3.14 14.70
N TYR A 201 -20.75 -4.42 15.04
CA TYR A 201 -19.64 -4.83 15.91
C TYR A 201 -18.26 -4.49 15.33
N PHE A 202 -18.16 -4.21 14.03
CA PHE A 202 -16.92 -3.71 13.42
C PHE A 202 -16.62 -2.24 13.77
N ALA A 203 -17.62 -1.41 14.10
CA ALA A 203 -17.40 0.01 14.45
C ALA A 203 -16.38 0.21 15.58
N PRO A 204 -16.51 -0.43 16.77
CA PRO A 204 -15.49 -0.29 17.82
C PRO A 204 -14.14 -0.85 17.39
N LEU A 205 -14.09 -1.92 16.60
CA LEU A 205 -12.81 -2.50 16.11
C LEU A 205 -12.08 -1.56 15.14
N ILE A 206 -12.83 -0.81 14.32
CA ILE A 206 -12.28 0.23 13.44
C ILE A 206 -11.65 1.31 14.30
N GLY A 207 -12.38 1.83 15.30
CA GLY A 207 -11.85 2.86 16.20
C GLY A 207 -10.62 2.39 16.97
N VAL A 208 -10.65 1.18 17.54
CA VAL A 208 -9.47 0.58 18.20
C VAL A 208 -8.27 0.52 17.25
N SER A 209 -8.46 0.09 16.00
CA SER A 209 -7.38 0.02 15.02
C SER A 209 -6.84 1.40 14.64
N ILE A 210 -7.70 2.42 14.51
CA ILE A 210 -7.26 3.82 14.30
C ILE A 210 -6.46 4.32 15.51
N GLY A 211 -6.93 4.04 16.73
CA GLY A 211 -6.22 4.41 17.96
C GLY A 211 -4.82 3.78 18.04
N LEU A 212 -4.70 2.50 17.68
CA LEU A 212 -3.40 1.81 17.59
C LEU A 212 -2.51 2.41 16.48
N ALA A 213 -3.07 2.84 15.36
CA ALA A 213 -2.32 3.58 14.34
C ALA A 213 -1.82 4.94 14.89
N ILE A 214 -2.64 5.67 15.65
CA ILE A 214 -2.21 6.93 16.30
C ILE A 214 -1.07 6.64 17.31
N LEU A 215 -1.19 5.58 18.12
CA LEU A 215 -0.13 5.10 19.02
C LEU A 215 1.09 4.50 18.30
N SER A 216 1.03 4.36 16.97
CA SER A 216 2.20 4.01 16.17
C SER A 216 2.94 5.27 15.74
N LYS A 217 2.23 6.28 15.23
CA LYS A 217 2.85 7.48 14.68
C LYS A 217 2.14 8.76 15.08
N TRP A 218 0.96 9.04 14.51
CA TRP A 218 0.21 10.27 14.79
C TRP A 218 -1.20 10.28 14.14
N LEU A 219 -1.85 11.44 14.20
CA LEU A 219 -3.16 11.79 13.63
C LEU A 219 -3.38 11.58 12.12
N PRO A 220 -2.38 11.44 11.21
CA PRO A 220 -2.68 11.10 9.81
C PRO A 220 -3.46 9.78 9.65
N ALA A 221 -3.50 8.92 10.68
CA ALA A 221 -4.37 7.75 10.72
C ALA A 221 -5.87 8.08 10.58
N LEU A 222 -6.29 9.31 10.89
CA LEU A 222 -7.67 9.77 10.75
C LEU A 222 -8.17 9.77 9.30
N ILE A 223 -7.28 9.59 8.31
CA ILE A 223 -7.67 9.36 6.91
C ILE A 223 -8.67 8.19 6.75
N VAL A 224 -8.69 7.25 7.69
CA VAL A 224 -9.62 6.13 7.67
C VAL A 224 -11.07 6.60 7.79
N LEU A 225 -11.36 7.71 8.49
CA LEU A 225 -12.72 8.21 8.68
C LEU A 225 -13.42 8.62 7.37
N PRO A 226 -12.83 9.48 6.49
CA PRO A 226 -13.44 9.78 5.20
C PRO A 226 -13.47 8.55 4.27
N ILE A 227 -12.51 7.63 4.36
CA ILE A 227 -12.56 6.36 3.59
C ILE A 227 -13.76 5.53 4.03
N TRP A 228 -13.90 5.30 5.34
CA TRP A 228 -15.03 4.57 5.93
C TRP A 228 -16.36 5.19 5.52
N LEU A 229 -16.49 6.52 5.63
CA LEU A 229 -17.70 7.23 5.22
C LEU A 229 -18.03 6.98 3.74
N LEU A 230 -17.06 7.06 2.84
CA LEU A 230 -17.29 6.79 1.42
C LEU A 230 -17.72 5.34 1.16
N LEU A 231 -17.15 4.36 1.88
CA LEU A 231 -17.55 2.95 1.76
C LEU A 231 -18.97 2.70 2.31
N VAL A 232 -19.34 3.36 3.40
CA VAL A 232 -20.71 3.30 3.95
C VAL A 232 -21.71 3.92 2.97
N LEU A 233 -21.39 5.06 2.37
CA LEU A 233 -22.22 5.73 1.37
C LEU A 233 -22.35 4.94 0.05
N ASP A 234 -21.42 4.05 -0.26
CA ASP A 234 -21.52 3.12 -1.40
C ASP A 234 -22.56 2.02 -1.17
N THR A 235 -22.92 1.76 0.09
CA THR A 235 -23.80 0.65 0.47
C THR A 235 -25.28 1.04 0.31
N SER A 236 -26.07 0.21 -0.37
CA SER A 236 -27.49 0.46 -0.70
C SER A 236 -28.44 0.61 0.50
N HIS A 237 -27.99 0.28 1.71
CA HIS A 237 -28.81 0.29 2.93
C HIS A 237 -28.28 1.28 3.98
N CYS A 238 -27.61 2.35 3.55
CA CYS A 238 -27.04 3.34 4.45
C CYS A 238 -28.15 4.15 5.18
N ASN A 239 -28.41 3.82 6.45
CA ASN A 239 -29.16 4.69 7.35
C ASN A 239 -28.22 5.76 7.94
N ARG A 240 -28.44 7.03 7.59
CA ARG A 240 -27.58 8.16 8.03
C ARG A 240 -27.52 8.31 9.56
N LYS A 241 -28.60 7.99 10.27
CA LYS A 241 -28.62 8.07 11.74
C LYS A 241 -27.75 6.99 12.37
N GLU A 242 -27.84 5.77 11.87
CA GLU A 242 -27.00 4.65 12.32
C GLU A 242 -25.53 4.90 11.98
N ALA A 243 -25.23 5.39 10.78
CA ALA A 243 -23.87 5.79 10.41
C ALA A 243 -23.32 6.87 11.34
N ALA A 244 -24.12 7.87 11.75
CA ALA A 244 -23.69 8.87 12.73
C ALA A 244 -23.39 8.25 14.11
N VAL A 245 -24.24 7.34 14.58
CA VAL A 245 -24.01 6.61 15.85
C VAL A 245 -22.73 5.77 15.77
N ASP A 246 -22.53 5.04 14.70
CA ASP A 246 -21.35 4.19 14.53
C ASP A 246 -20.07 5.03 14.36
N LEU A 247 -20.15 6.21 13.74
CA LEU A 247 -19.06 7.18 13.72
C LEU A 247 -18.72 7.66 15.14
N CYS A 248 -19.72 7.98 15.96
CA CYS A 248 -19.49 8.32 17.37
C CYS A 248 -18.83 7.16 18.13
N ILE A 249 -19.22 5.91 17.88
CA ILE A 249 -18.59 4.72 18.48
C ILE A 249 -17.13 4.59 18.03
N ILE A 250 -16.84 4.79 16.73
CA ILE A 250 -15.47 4.79 16.19
C ILE A 250 -14.63 5.87 16.89
N VAL A 251 -15.15 7.09 17.00
CA VAL A 251 -14.44 8.22 17.63
C VAL A 251 -14.26 8.00 19.14
N ALA A 252 -15.25 7.45 19.83
CA ALA A 252 -15.13 7.13 21.24
C ALA A 252 -14.06 6.05 21.48
N THR A 253 -14.10 4.96 20.72
CA THR A 253 -13.17 3.83 20.89
C THR A 253 -11.75 4.17 20.46
N LEU A 254 -11.55 4.95 19.39
CA LEU A 254 -10.20 5.42 19.04
C LEU A 254 -9.63 6.30 20.17
N SER A 255 -10.45 7.19 20.74
CA SER A 255 -10.03 8.11 21.81
C SER A 255 -9.62 7.35 23.08
N VAL A 256 -10.41 6.34 23.47
CA VAL A 256 -10.11 5.47 24.61
C VAL A 256 -8.79 4.71 24.43
N VAL A 257 -8.40 4.38 23.19
CA VAL A 257 -7.13 3.67 22.96
C VAL A 257 -5.93 4.60 23.05
N PHE A 258 -5.94 5.76 22.39
CA PHE A 258 -4.72 6.58 22.29
C PHE A 258 -4.56 7.61 23.41
N LEU A 259 -5.66 8.17 23.95
CA LEU A 259 -5.60 9.26 24.95
C LEU A 259 -4.96 8.85 26.28
N PRO A 260 -5.14 7.63 26.83
CA PRO A 260 -4.52 7.27 28.11
C PRO A 260 -3.00 7.41 28.09
N TRP A 261 -2.34 7.00 27.00
CA TRP A 261 -0.91 7.20 26.86
C TRP A 261 -0.54 8.68 26.78
N GLN A 262 -1.31 9.49 26.03
CA GLN A 262 -1.05 10.92 25.94
C GLN A 262 -1.16 11.58 27.33
N PHE A 263 -2.24 11.34 28.06
CA PHE A 263 -2.39 11.90 29.40
C PHE A 263 -1.27 11.46 30.34
N TYR A 264 -0.91 10.18 30.31
CA TYR A 264 0.17 9.64 31.12
C TYR A 264 1.52 10.35 30.87
N ILE A 265 1.93 10.54 29.61
CA ILE A 265 3.22 11.19 29.31
C ILE A 265 3.20 12.68 29.68
N PHE A 266 2.05 13.37 29.53
CA PHE A 266 1.93 14.77 29.92
C PHE A 266 1.89 14.97 31.44
N GLU A 267 1.44 13.99 32.20
CA GLU A 267 1.46 14.00 33.65
C GLU A 267 2.83 13.60 34.21
N THR A 268 3.42 12.53 33.69
CA THR A 268 4.64 11.91 34.24
C THR A 268 5.92 12.56 33.69
N PHE A 269 5.92 12.98 32.43
CA PHE A 269 7.07 13.54 31.71
C PHE A 269 6.71 14.88 31.04
N PRO A 270 6.21 15.88 31.79
CA PRO A 270 5.61 17.09 31.21
C PRO A 270 6.57 17.91 30.35
N LYS A 271 7.88 17.92 30.68
CA LYS A 271 8.89 18.68 29.93
C LYS A 271 9.15 18.07 28.56
N GLU A 272 9.41 16.77 28.54
CA GLU A 272 9.69 16.00 27.33
C GLU A 272 8.44 15.93 26.44
N ALA A 273 7.27 15.59 27.00
CA ALA A 273 6.02 15.51 26.24
C ALA A 273 5.62 16.87 25.65
N GLY A 274 5.75 17.94 26.43
CA GLY A 274 5.48 19.31 25.97
C GLY A 274 6.42 19.74 24.84
N TRP A 275 7.71 19.44 24.97
CA TRP A 275 8.71 19.74 23.94
C TRP A 275 8.47 18.95 22.66
N GLU A 276 8.32 17.64 22.76
CA GLU A 276 8.12 16.74 21.61
C GLU A 276 6.81 17.02 20.89
N SER A 277 5.73 17.33 21.62
CA SER A 277 4.46 17.74 21.00
C SER A 277 4.66 19.00 20.14
N LYS A 278 5.32 20.02 20.68
CA LYS A 278 5.67 21.25 19.93
C LYS A 278 6.61 20.95 18.75
N TYR A 279 7.58 20.06 18.93
CA TYR A 279 8.51 19.63 17.88
C TYR A 279 7.77 18.98 16.69
N ASN A 280 6.77 18.14 16.96
CA ASN A 280 5.94 17.53 15.92
C ASN A 280 5.16 18.58 15.11
N PHE A 281 4.62 19.62 15.74
CA PHE A 281 3.97 20.72 15.02
C PHE A 281 4.95 21.54 14.16
N ARG A 282 6.20 21.70 14.61
CA ARG A 282 7.23 22.44 13.83
C ARG A 282 7.56 21.78 12.50
N HIS A 283 7.39 20.46 12.34
CA HIS A 283 7.57 19.78 11.05
C HIS A 283 6.68 20.37 9.94
N LEU A 284 5.54 20.95 10.31
CA LEU A 284 4.59 21.57 9.38
C LEU A 284 5.16 22.82 8.73
N THR A 285 5.89 23.64 9.50
CA THR A 285 6.29 25.00 9.13
C THR A 285 7.80 25.12 8.88
N GLU A 286 8.61 24.28 9.50
CA GLU A 286 10.07 24.38 9.51
C GLU A 286 10.72 23.13 8.87
N VAL A 287 11.94 23.31 8.35
CA VAL A 287 12.78 22.18 7.93
C VAL A 287 13.48 21.62 9.16
N ILE A 288 13.16 20.39 9.52
CA ILE A 288 13.74 19.70 10.66
C ILE A 288 14.74 18.65 10.18
N GLU A 289 15.87 18.51 10.90
CA GLU A 289 16.88 17.47 10.66
C GLU A 289 17.43 17.42 9.21
N GLY A 290 17.43 18.56 8.52
CA GLY A 290 17.91 18.66 7.14
C GLY A 290 16.98 18.01 6.11
N HIS A 291 15.78 17.58 6.51
CA HIS A 291 14.77 16.96 5.65
C HIS A 291 14.02 18.00 4.79
N SER A 292 14.77 18.82 4.05
CA SER A 292 14.21 19.74 3.07
C SER A 292 13.82 19.01 1.78
N GLY A 293 12.88 19.58 1.03
CA GLY A 293 12.57 19.12 -0.30
C GLY A 293 11.57 20.01 -1.01
N SER A 294 11.61 19.99 -2.34
CA SER A 294 10.64 20.74 -3.17
C SER A 294 9.22 20.19 -3.02
N VAL A 295 8.23 20.94 -3.51
CA VAL A 295 6.84 20.48 -3.63
C VAL A 295 6.73 19.20 -4.47
N PHE A 296 7.65 18.99 -5.42
CA PHE A 296 7.74 17.79 -6.26
C PHE A 296 8.45 16.60 -5.59
N PHE A 297 8.85 16.72 -4.33
CA PHE A 297 9.58 15.67 -3.61
C PHE A 297 8.84 14.33 -3.67
N TYR A 298 7.56 14.30 -3.31
CA TYR A 298 6.79 13.06 -3.28
C TYR A 298 6.46 12.53 -4.67
N LEU A 299 6.28 13.41 -5.66
CA LEU A 299 6.14 13.01 -7.05
C LEU A 299 7.39 12.21 -7.49
N ASN A 300 8.58 12.76 -7.24
CA ASN A 300 9.85 12.09 -7.51
C ASN A 300 10.04 10.81 -6.69
N ARG A 301 9.65 10.77 -5.41
CA ARG A 301 9.76 9.56 -4.59
C ARG A 301 8.84 8.44 -5.08
N ILE A 302 7.65 8.76 -5.59
CA ILE A 302 6.73 7.75 -6.07
C ILE A 302 7.30 7.00 -7.27
N ARG A 303 7.93 7.66 -8.25
CA ARG A 303 8.61 6.94 -9.35
C ARG A 303 9.75 6.02 -8.89
N ILE A 304 10.49 6.41 -7.84
CA ILE A 304 11.60 5.61 -7.31
C ILE A 304 11.06 4.39 -6.56
N ASN A 305 10.02 4.58 -5.74
CA ASN A 305 9.51 3.53 -4.84
C ASN A 305 8.56 2.53 -5.52
N TYR A 306 7.90 2.95 -6.60
CA TYR A 306 6.83 2.17 -7.25
C TYR A 306 7.06 1.98 -8.77
N GLY A 307 8.17 2.50 -9.30
CA GLY A 307 8.53 2.42 -10.72
C GLY A 307 8.11 3.66 -11.52
N GLU A 308 8.85 3.97 -12.59
CA GLU A 308 8.66 5.19 -13.37
C GLU A 308 7.33 5.23 -14.13
N LEU A 309 6.80 4.06 -14.50
CA LEU A 309 5.54 3.93 -15.20
C LEU A 309 4.32 4.27 -14.33
N ILE A 310 4.49 4.48 -13.01
CA ILE A 310 3.40 4.75 -12.06
C ILE A 310 2.56 5.99 -12.40
N TYR A 311 3.08 6.94 -13.17
CA TYR A 311 2.31 8.12 -13.56
C TYR A 311 1.17 7.81 -14.53
N LEU A 312 1.30 6.76 -15.36
CA LEU A 312 0.25 6.31 -16.27
C LEU A 312 -0.99 5.76 -15.51
N PRO A 313 -0.87 4.76 -14.63
CA PRO A 313 -2.00 4.28 -13.84
C PRO A 313 -2.54 5.36 -12.92
N LEU A 314 -1.69 6.24 -12.36
CA LEU A 314 -2.15 7.39 -11.58
C LEU A 314 -3.06 8.30 -12.42
N GLY A 315 -2.55 8.87 -13.50
CA GLY A 315 -3.31 9.80 -14.34
C GLY A 315 -4.60 9.18 -14.89
N TRP A 316 -4.54 7.92 -15.32
CA TRP A 316 -5.72 7.18 -15.76
C TRP A 316 -6.75 6.98 -14.63
N PHE A 317 -6.29 6.63 -13.42
CA PHE A 317 -7.17 6.42 -12.27
C PHE A 317 -7.85 7.74 -11.84
N PHE A 318 -7.12 8.85 -11.83
CA PHE A 318 -7.68 10.20 -11.63
C PHE A 318 -8.78 10.48 -12.65
N TYR A 319 -8.46 10.33 -13.93
CA TYR A 319 -9.39 10.59 -15.02
C TYR A 319 -10.66 9.74 -14.91
N ARG A 320 -10.52 8.43 -14.68
CA ARG A 320 -11.63 7.48 -14.52
C ARG A 320 -12.48 7.80 -13.30
N THR A 321 -11.88 8.18 -12.18
CA THR A 321 -12.60 8.57 -10.98
C THR A 321 -13.36 9.87 -11.19
N TYR A 322 -12.72 10.87 -11.80
CA TYR A 322 -13.33 12.15 -12.13
C TYR A 322 -14.54 12.01 -13.07
N ARG A 323 -14.45 11.14 -14.08
CA ARG A 323 -15.58 10.82 -14.98
C ARG A 323 -16.71 10.04 -14.29
N GLN A 324 -16.44 9.40 -13.15
CA GLN A 324 -17.37 8.49 -12.47
C GLN A 324 -17.37 8.73 -10.94
N MET A 325 -17.57 9.97 -10.50
CA MET A 325 -17.59 10.37 -9.09
C MET A 325 -18.71 9.70 -8.25
N SER A 326 -19.65 9.02 -8.91
CA SER A 326 -20.65 8.18 -8.27
C SER A 326 -20.07 6.89 -7.70
N ASN A 327 -18.96 6.37 -8.24
CA ASN A 327 -18.28 5.18 -7.74
C ASN A 327 -17.50 5.51 -6.45
N LYS A 328 -18.13 5.29 -5.29
CA LYS A 328 -17.55 5.70 -4.00
C LYS A 328 -16.35 4.85 -3.60
N LYS A 329 -16.29 3.58 -4.01
CA LYS A 329 -15.10 2.72 -3.81
C LYS A 329 -13.86 3.29 -4.50
N ARG A 330 -13.97 3.67 -5.78
CA ARG A 330 -12.84 4.28 -6.51
C ARG A 330 -12.47 5.64 -5.91
N LEU A 331 -13.47 6.44 -5.56
CA LEU A 331 -13.26 7.72 -4.87
C LEU A 331 -12.57 7.53 -3.50
N ALA A 332 -12.90 6.49 -2.74
CA ALA A 332 -12.25 6.20 -1.46
C ALA A 332 -10.76 5.91 -1.63
N VAL A 333 -10.36 5.15 -2.66
CA VAL A 333 -8.95 4.92 -3.01
C VAL A 333 -8.27 6.22 -3.42
N LEU A 334 -8.96 7.06 -4.19
CA LEU A 334 -8.43 8.36 -4.60
C LEU A 334 -8.19 9.29 -3.41
N VAL A 335 -9.15 9.37 -2.48
CA VAL A 335 -9.06 10.18 -1.26
C VAL A 335 -7.95 9.65 -0.34
N TRP A 336 -7.87 8.33 -0.17
CA TRP A 336 -6.82 7.68 0.61
C TRP A 336 -5.42 8.03 0.10
N PHE A 337 -5.24 8.15 -1.22
CA PHE A 337 -3.97 8.59 -1.78
C PHE A 337 -3.78 10.12 -1.70
N MET A 338 -4.76 10.88 -2.18
CA MET A 338 -4.59 12.31 -2.44
C MET A 338 -4.52 13.17 -1.21
N VAL A 339 -5.27 12.85 -0.17
CA VAL A 339 -5.25 13.66 1.05
C VAL A 339 -3.87 13.62 1.70
N PRO A 340 -3.27 12.44 1.98
CA PRO A 340 -1.88 12.37 2.43
C PRO A 340 -0.89 12.98 1.44
N PHE A 341 -1.02 12.66 0.14
CA PHE A 341 -0.10 13.15 -0.88
C PHE A 341 -0.07 14.69 -0.93
N ALA A 342 -1.23 15.34 -0.98
CA ALA A 342 -1.34 16.79 -1.01
C ALA A 342 -0.86 17.41 0.31
N PHE A 343 -1.29 16.86 1.45
CA PHE A 343 -0.90 17.35 2.77
C PHE A 343 0.62 17.34 2.95
N PHE A 344 1.28 16.19 2.77
CA PHE A 344 2.73 16.11 2.95
C PHE A 344 3.50 16.82 1.84
N SER A 345 2.93 16.97 0.63
CA SER A 345 3.54 17.82 -0.40
C SER A 345 3.50 19.30 -0.05
N ALA A 346 2.56 19.76 0.78
CA ALA A 346 2.50 21.13 1.29
C ALA A 346 3.37 21.38 2.53
N VAL A 347 3.56 20.37 3.38
CA VAL A 347 4.37 20.46 4.62
C VAL A 347 5.86 20.73 4.33
N THR A 348 6.51 21.55 5.14
CA THR A 348 7.93 21.94 4.93
C THR A 348 8.90 20.76 5.08
N THR A 349 8.78 19.96 6.13
CA THR A 349 9.64 18.79 6.34
C THR A 349 9.24 17.60 5.45
N LYS A 350 10.20 17.02 4.72
CA LYS A 350 9.99 15.93 3.76
C LYS A 350 10.72 14.65 4.16
N MET A 351 9.97 13.62 4.55
CA MET A 351 10.53 12.28 4.78
C MET A 351 9.88 11.24 3.86
N GLN A 352 10.66 10.25 3.42
CA GLN A 352 10.21 9.23 2.47
C GLN A 352 9.07 8.37 3.01
N GLY A 353 9.09 8.05 4.31
CA GLY A 353 8.08 7.21 4.96
C GLY A 353 6.69 7.84 5.11
N TYR A 354 6.56 9.17 4.97
CA TYR A 354 5.29 9.89 5.21
C TYR A 354 4.13 9.42 4.33
N LEU A 355 4.38 8.84 3.15
CA LEU A 355 3.32 8.31 2.29
C LEU A 355 3.16 6.79 2.35
N LEU A 356 3.90 6.08 3.21
CA LEU A 356 3.88 4.62 3.23
C LEU A 356 2.49 4.04 3.52
N PHE A 357 1.74 4.64 4.45
CA PHE A 357 0.38 4.18 4.77
C PHE A 357 -0.62 4.35 3.63
N ALA A 358 -0.27 5.12 2.59
CA ALA A 358 -1.03 5.24 1.35
C ALA A 358 -0.48 4.36 0.22
N ALA A 359 0.67 3.69 0.40
CA ALA A 359 1.28 2.79 -0.58
C ALA A 359 0.32 1.75 -1.19
N PRO A 360 -0.58 1.10 -0.41
CA PRO A 360 -1.55 0.15 -0.94
C PRO A 360 -2.41 0.71 -2.08
N THR A 361 -2.75 2.00 -2.03
CA THR A 361 -3.54 2.66 -3.08
C THR A 361 -2.84 2.64 -4.43
N LEU A 362 -1.52 2.85 -4.45
CA LEU A 362 -0.72 2.86 -5.67
C LEU A 362 -0.71 1.47 -6.31
N PHE A 363 -0.65 0.41 -5.50
CA PHE A 363 -0.77 -0.96 -6.01
C PHE A 363 -2.15 -1.23 -6.59
N TYR A 364 -3.23 -0.76 -5.96
CA TYR A 364 -4.57 -0.89 -6.50
C TYR A 364 -4.77 -0.13 -7.82
N MET A 365 -4.30 1.12 -7.89
CA MET A 365 -4.36 1.94 -9.11
C MET A 365 -3.60 1.27 -10.25
N THR A 366 -2.42 0.72 -9.96
CA THR A 366 -1.60 -0.04 -10.91
C THR A 366 -2.33 -1.30 -11.39
N GLY A 367 -2.93 -2.06 -10.47
CA GLY A 367 -3.69 -3.25 -10.82
C GLY A 367 -4.95 -2.96 -11.63
N GLU A 368 -5.68 -1.89 -11.30
CA GLU A 368 -6.88 -1.49 -12.06
C GLU A 368 -6.53 -1.03 -13.48
N PHE A 369 -5.33 -0.47 -13.69
CA PHE A 369 -4.87 -0.07 -15.00
C PHE A 369 -4.42 -1.27 -15.86
N PHE A 370 -3.52 -2.12 -15.35
CA PHE A 370 -2.90 -3.17 -16.18
C PHE A 370 -3.75 -4.43 -16.39
N ILE A 371 -4.53 -4.86 -15.38
CA ILE A 371 -5.28 -6.12 -15.48
C ILE A 371 -6.33 -6.10 -16.61
N PRO A 372 -7.10 -5.02 -16.82
CA PRO A 372 -8.03 -4.95 -17.95
C PRO A 372 -7.36 -4.94 -19.32
N LEU A 373 -6.17 -4.33 -19.46
CA LEU A 373 -5.42 -4.28 -20.71
C LEU A 373 -4.99 -5.68 -21.16
N GLN A 374 -4.49 -6.48 -20.22
CA GLN A 374 -4.10 -7.87 -20.49
C GLN A 374 -5.29 -8.73 -20.97
N THR A 375 -6.49 -8.46 -20.47
CA THR A 375 -7.68 -9.19 -20.92
C THR A 375 -8.22 -8.70 -22.27
N ALA A 376 -7.94 -7.46 -22.66
CA ALA A 376 -8.41 -6.90 -23.94
C ALA A 376 -7.59 -7.38 -25.14
N GLU A 377 -6.31 -7.69 -24.96
CA GLU A 377 -5.44 -8.24 -26.02
C GLU A 377 -5.75 -9.71 -26.36
N ILE A 378 -6.44 -10.46 -25.49
CA ILE A 378 -6.72 -11.89 -25.71
C ILE A 378 -8.02 -12.10 -26.53
N THR A 379 -8.87 -11.08 -26.64
CA THR A 379 -10.03 -11.10 -27.52
C THR A 379 -9.65 -10.63 -28.93
N GLU A 380 -8.85 -11.41 -29.65
CA GLU A 380 -8.83 -11.35 -31.11
C GLU A 380 -10.12 -11.99 -31.63
N SER A 381 -11.10 -11.15 -31.95
CA SER A 381 -12.23 -11.53 -32.79
C SER A 381 -11.73 -11.77 -34.22
N GLY A 382 -12.17 -12.86 -34.85
CA GLY A 382 -11.81 -13.31 -36.20
C GLY A 382 -12.14 -12.35 -37.36
N ASP A 383 -12.46 -11.09 -37.08
CA ASP A 383 -12.69 -10.03 -38.05
C ASP A 383 -11.81 -8.82 -37.71
N GLY A 384 -10.50 -8.90 -37.97
CA GLY A 384 -9.55 -7.81 -38.30
C GLY A 384 -9.60 -6.43 -37.62
N CYS A 385 -10.38 -6.20 -36.56
CA CYS A 385 -10.62 -4.92 -35.93
C CYS A 385 -10.41 -5.08 -34.43
N VAL A 386 -9.16 -4.97 -34.00
CA VAL A 386 -8.82 -4.85 -32.59
C VAL A 386 -9.22 -3.43 -32.15
N SER A 387 -10.35 -3.33 -31.47
CA SER A 387 -10.63 -2.18 -30.61
C SER A 387 -10.90 -2.69 -29.19
N PRO A 388 -10.24 -2.14 -28.15
CA PRO A 388 -10.65 -2.40 -26.78
C PRO A 388 -12.11 -1.97 -26.64
N SER A 389 -12.99 -2.84 -26.16
CA SER A 389 -14.43 -2.56 -25.98
C SER A 389 -14.71 -1.30 -25.14
N TRP A 390 -13.73 -0.82 -24.37
CA TRP A 390 -13.77 0.42 -23.59
C TRP A 390 -13.55 1.72 -24.41
N LEU A 391 -13.00 1.63 -25.63
CA LEU A 391 -12.88 2.74 -26.58
C LEU A 391 -14.16 2.94 -27.42
N LEU A 392 -14.93 1.87 -27.64
CA LEU A 392 -16.21 1.93 -28.38
C LEU A 392 -17.41 2.36 -27.52
N LEU A 393 -17.38 2.11 -26.21
CA LEU A 393 -18.51 2.44 -25.31
C LEU A 393 -18.68 3.95 -25.04
N SER A 394 -17.74 4.79 -25.46
CA SER A 394 -17.91 6.25 -25.51
C SER A 394 -18.63 6.77 -26.76
N TYR A 395 -18.86 5.92 -27.78
CA TYR A 395 -19.54 6.33 -29.02
C TYR A 395 -20.97 5.82 -29.16
N CYS A 396 -21.39 4.79 -28.39
CA CYS A 396 -22.74 4.21 -28.48
C CYS A 396 -23.68 4.60 -27.32
N ARG A 397 -23.50 5.77 -26.69
CA ARG A 397 -24.43 6.26 -25.65
C ARG A 397 -24.87 7.70 -25.86
N SER A 398 -25.30 8.00 -27.08
CA SER A 398 -26.16 9.15 -27.38
C SER A 398 -26.87 8.90 -28.71
N ASP A 399 -27.91 8.08 -28.71
CA ASP A 399 -28.92 8.09 -29.79
C ASP A 399 -30.23 7.50 -29.25
N THR A 400 -30.87 8.28 -28.39
CA THR A 400 -32.33 8.26 -28.24
C THR A 400 -32.78 9.70 -28.13
N LEU A 401 -33.71 10.07 -29.03
CA LEU A 401 -34.25 11.40 -29.32
C LEU A 401 -33.49 12.14 -30.42
N TRP A 402 -33.82 11.85 -31.69
CA TRP A 402 -34.26 12.88 -32.66
C TRP A 402 -34.87 12.18 -33.88
N ASN A 403 -35.98 12.74 -34.37
CA ASN A 403 -36.87 12.17 -35.36
C ASN A 403 -36.26 12.10 -36.77
N GLY A 404 -36.49 10.96 -37.44
CA GLY A 404 -36.97 10.92 -38.81
C GLY A 404 -35.97 11.11 -39.94
N TRP A 405 -35.18 10.08 -40.27
CA TRP A 405 -34.73 9.79 -41.65
C TRP A 405 -34.62 8.26 -41.82
N LYS A 406 -35.31 7.70 -42.83
CA LYS A 406 -35.16 6.31 -43.27
C LYS A 406 -33.80 6.15 -43.95
N PHE A 407 -32.92 5.30 -43.41
CA PHE A 407 -31.81 4.74 -44.19
C PHE A 407 -32.16 3.32 -44.63
N SER A 408 -32.05 3.11 -45.94
CA SER A 408 -32.27 1.87 -46.68
C SER A 408 -31.31 0.76 -46.26
N ARG A 409 -31.80 -0.49 -46.36
CA ARG A 409 -31.03 -1.72 -46.16
C ARG A 409 -29.75 -1.69 -47.00
N CYS A 410 -28.60 -1.92 -46.36
CA CYS A 410 -27.35 -2.19 -47.06
C CYS A 410 -27.41 -3.63 -47.58
N GLY A 411 -27.54 -3.78 -48.89
CA GLY A 411 -27.44 -5.07 -49.58
C GLY A 411 -25.99 -5.52 -49.67
N THR A 412 -25.73 -6.78 -49.35
CA THR A 412 -24.47 -7.46 -49.63
C THR A 412 -24.38 -7.80 -51.11
N GLU A 413 -23.68 -6.98 -51.89
CA GLU A 413 -23.08 -7.42 -53.15
C GLU A 413 -21.57 -7.27 -53.08
N THR A 414 -20.89 -8.39 -53.24
CA THR A 414 -19.45 -8.51 -53.37
C THR A 414 -19.09 -8.45 -54.86
N ARG A 415 -18.23 -7.52 -55.26
CA ARG A 415 -17.34 -7.69 -56.41
C ARG A 415 -16.16 -6.72 -56.34
N ASN A 416 -14.97 -7.31 -56.20
CA ASN A 416 -13.67 -6.80 -56.60
C ASN A 416 -13.18 -5.44 -56.02
N GLY A 417 -12.48 -5.54 -54.89
CA GLY A 417 -11.09 -5.11 -54.82
C GLY A 417 -10.78 -3.62 -54.58
N LEU A 418 -10.50 -3.31 -53.31
CA LEU A 418 -9.72 -2.17 -52.75
C LEU A 418 -10.35 -0.77 -52.78
N PRO A 419 -10.44 -0.16 -51.58
CA PRO A 419 -9.83 1.15 -51.38
C PRO A 419 -8.78 1.08 -50.26
N THR A 420 -7.56 1.44 -50.63
CA THR A 420 -6.44 1.73 -49.73
C THR A 420 -6.75 2.96 -48.86
N CYS A 421 -7.08 2.75 -47.59
CA CYS A 421 -6.94 3.79 -46.56
C CYS A 421 -5.52 3.71 -45.97
N ALA A 422 -4.61 4.47 -46.56
CA ALA A 422 -3.30 4.74 -46.00
C ALA A 422 -3.43 5.83 -44.92
N LEU A 423 -3.35 5.45 -43.65
CA LEU A 423 -2.67 6.19 -42.59
C LEU A 423 -2.64 5.32 -41.32
N CYS A 424 -1.68 4.39 -41.26
CA CYS A 424 -1.39 3.63 -40.05
C CYS A 424 -0.12 4.21 -39.43
N THR A 425 -0.29 5.15 -38.51
CA THR A 425 0.81 5.66 -37.68
C THR A 425 1.27 4.53 -36.77
N ARG A 426 2.38 3.88 -37.13
CA ARG A 426 3.05 2.86 -36.32
C ARG A 426 3.54 3.49 -35.01
N VAL A 427 2.83 3.22 -33.91
CA VAL A 427 3.43 3.28 -32.57
C VAL A 427 4.21 1.98 -32.39
N VAL A 428 5.53 2.06 -32.50
CA VAL A 428 6.44 0.96 -32.19
C VAL A 428 6.50 0.83 -30.67
N LEU A 429 5.73 -0.10 -30.10
CA LEU A 429 5.94 -0.58 -28.74
C LEU A 429 7.02 -1.66 -28.77
N ILE A 430 8.10 -1.39 -28.03
CA ILE A 430 9.25 -2.25 -27.83
C ILE A 430 8.77 -3.53 -27.12
N SER A 431 8.71 -4.62 -27.86
CA SER A 431 8.55 -5.96 -27.33
C SER A 431 9.87 -6.42 -26.71
N VAL A 432 9.85 -6.75 -25.42
CA VAL A 432 10.95 -7.46 -24.75
C VAL A 432 10.87 -8.94 -25.15
N PRO A 433 11.88 -9.54 -25.80
CA PRO A 433 11.79 -10.91 -26.23
C PRO A 433 12.25 -11.86 -25.10
N PHE A 434 11.32 -12.64 -24.56
CA PHE A 434 11.65 -13.97 -24.04
C PHE A 434 11.07 -14.99 -25.04
N CYS A 435 11.85 -15.29 -26.08
CA CYS A 435 11.56 -16.40 -26.97
C CYS A 435 12.72 -17.40 -26.86
N LEU A 436 12.46 -18.50 -26.16
CA LEU A 436 13.34 -19.66 -26.12
C LEU A 436 13.42 -20.25 -27.53
N ILE A 437 14.61 -20.15 -28.10
CA ILE A 437 14.99 -20.71 -29.39
C ILE A 437 14.93 -22.25 -29.28
N THR A 438 14.01 -22.88 -30.01
CA THR A 438 14.21 -24.25 -30.51
C THR A 438 13.97 -24.22 -32.02
N ARG A 439 15.06 -24.08 -32.78
CA ARG A 439 15.08 -24.30 -34.23
C ARG A 439 15.44 -25.76 -34.48
N THR A 440 14.61 -26.48 -35.24
CA THR A 440 15.06 -27.48 -36.23
C THR A 440 14.05 -27.54 -37.41
N PRO A 441 14.49 -27.92 -38.61
CA PRO A 441 14.04 -27.29 -39.85
C PRO A 441 12.98 -28.06 -40.68
N SER A 442 12.22 -27.26 -41.42
CA SER A 442 11.45 -27.50 -42.66
C SER A 442 11.48 -28.89 -43.32
N ARG A 443 10.29 -29.46 -43.56
CA ARG A 443 10.00 -30.38 -44.68
C ARG A 443 9.26 -29.61 -45.78
N PRO A 444 9.60 -29.78 -47.08
CA PRO A 444 8.79 -29.23 -48.17
C PRO A 444 7.59 -30.13 -48.47
N CYS A 445 6.41 -29.52 -48.63
CA CYS A 445 5.20 -30.18 -49.12
C CYS A 445 5.29 -30.35 -50.65
N PHE A 446 5.14 -31.59 -51.13
CA PHE A 446 4.79 -31.89 -52.52
C PHE A 446 3.27 -31.83 -52.68
N THR A 447 2.79 -31.12 -53.69
CA THR A 447 1.41 -31.19 -54.20
C THR A 447 1.29 -32.35 -55.20
N PRO A 448 0.24 -33.18 -55.15
CA PRO A 448 -0.12 -34.06 -56.25
C PRO A 448 -1.08 -33.36 -57.22
N ILE A 449 -1.02 -33.81 -58.49
CA ILE A 449 -1.99 -33.53 -59.57
C ILE A 449 -3.39 -34.01 -59.18
#